data_AF-A0A939DVX5-F1
#
_entry.id   AF-A0A939DVX5-F1
#
_cell.length_a   1.000
_cell.length_b   1.000
_cell.length_c   1.000
_cell.angle_alpha   90.00
_cell.angle_beta   90.00
_cell.angle_gamma   90.00
#
_symmetry.space_group_name_H-M   'P 1'
#
loop_
_entity.id
_entity.type
_entity.pdbx_description
1 polymer ?
#
loop_
_entity_poly.entity_id
_entity_poly.type
_entity_poly.pdbx_seq_one_letter_code
_entity_poly.pdbx_strand_id
1 'polypeptide(L)'
;MTVAAELLTLLAERGWRLGVAESLTGGAVSAELVTVPGASGVLNGAVVAYATPVKQTLLGVDAKLLEQHGPVHPEVAEQMADGVRRAVAVDGRATEVGVSTTGIAGPDSPDDQPVGTVHVGVVTPVVRLVRSFVFAGDRSQIRAQARDAALAAALEAVRE
;
A
#
# COMPACT_ATOMS: atom_id res chain seq x y z
N MET A 1 15.66 1.20 -15.79
CA MET A 1 15.46 1.47 -14.36
C MET A 1 14.21 0.71 -13.93
N THR A 2 14.18 0.06 -12.76
CA THR A 2 12.95 -0.60 -12.27
C THR A 2 11.94 0.45 -11.84
N VAL A 3 10.64 0.10 -11.77
CA VAL A 3 9.58 1.02 -11.28
C VAL A 3 9.90 1.49 -9.85
N ALA A 4 10.38 0.60 -8.98
CA ALA A 4 10.81 0.95 -7.63
C ALA A 4 11.95 1.99 -7.63
N ALA A 5 12.98 1.80 -8.46
CA ALA A 5 14.10 2.74 -8.54
C ALA A 5 13.68 4.10 -9.09
N GLU A 6 12.78 4.13 -10.07
CA GLU A 6 12.24 5.37 -10.63
C GLU A 6 11.37 6.12 -9.60
N LEU A 7 10.48 5.42 -8.89
CA LEU A 7 9.66 5.99 -7.83
C LEU A 7 10.54 6.63 -6.74
N LEU A 8 11.54 5.92 -6.24
CA LEU A 8 12.43 6.43 -5.20
C LEU A 8 13.25 7.63 -5.67
N THR A 9 13.72 7.62 -6.92
CA THR A 9 14.43 8.77 -7.51
C THR A 9 13.52 10.00 -7.55
N LEU A 10 12.29 9.84 -8.05
CA LEU A 10 11.34 10.95 -8.20
C LEU A 10 10.90 11.55 -6.85
N LEU A 11 10.75 10.70 -5.83
CA LEU A 11 10.46 11.14 -4.47
C LEU A 11 11.63 11.89 -3.85
N ALA A 12 12.86 11.39 -4.06
CA ALA A 12 14.07 12.06 -3.59
C ALA A 12 14.23 13.46 -4.21
N GLU A 13 13.98 13.59 -5.52
CA GLU A 13 13.99 14.88 -6.24
C GLU A 13 12.95 15.87 -5.68
N ARG A 14 11.80 15.38 -5.21
CA ARG A 14 10.75 16.18 -4.55
C ARG A 14 11.02 16.46 -3.07
N GLY A 15 12.02 15.81 -2.47
CA GLY A 15 12.23 15.81 -1.02
C GLY A 15 11.09 15.14 -0.25
N TRP A 16 10.36 14.23 -0.89
CA TRP A 16 9.22 13.52 -0.29
C TRP A 16 9.66 12.19 0.30
N ARG A 17 9.01 11.81 1.42
CA ARG A 17 9.16 10.52 2.09
C ARG A 17 7.99 9.59 1.79
N LEU A 18 8.24 8.30 1.95
CA LEU A 18 7.30 7.22 1.65
C LEU A 18 7.06 6.32 2.87
N GLY A 19 5.80 5.98 3.12
CA GLY A 19 5.38 4.90 4.02
C GLY A 19 4.53 3.86 3.28
N VAL A 20 4.61 2.59 3.69
CA VAL A 20 3.89 1.48 3.01
C VAL A 20 3.07 0.65 3.99
N ALA A 21 1.77 0.51 3.77
CA ALA A 21 0.87 -0.36 4.51
C ALA A 21 0.54 -1.63 3.71
N GLU A 22 0.99 -2.79 4.15
CA GLU A 22 0.77 -4.04 3.43
C GLU A 22 -0.22 -4.94 4.16
N SER A 23 -1.11 -5.58 3.42
CA SER A 23 -1.92 -6.71 3.90
C SER A 23 -1.57 -7.96 3.10
N LEU A 24 -2.24 -8.22 1.97
CA LEU A 24 -2.03 -9.45 1.21
C LEU A 24 -0.57 -9.64 0.72
N THR A 25 0.14 -8.55 0.44
CA THR A 25 1.52 -8.60 -0.07
C THR A 25 2.52 -8.97 1.02
N GLY A 26 2.18 -8.80 2.30
CA GLY A 26 2.92 -9.36 3.42
C GLY A 26 4.38 -8.92 3.51
N GLY A 27 4.70 -7.68 3.10
CA GLY A 27 6.07 -7.15 3.10
C GLY A 27 6.74 -7.13 1.71
N ALA A 28 6.10 -7.67 0.68
CA ALA A 28 6.71 -7.75 -0.65
C ALA A 28 6.91 -6.38 -1.33
N VAL A 29 6.09 -5.37 -1.04
CA VAL A 29 6.28 -4.01 -1.61
C VAL A 29 7.50 -3.35 -0.97
N SER A 30 7.58 -3.37 0.35
CA SER A 30 8.71 -2.83 1.09
C SER A 30 10.00 -3.58 0.77
N ALA A 31 9.96 -4.90 0.65
CA ALA A 31 11.09 -5.74 0.22
C ALA A 31 11.64 -5.35 -1.15
N GLU A 32 10.78 -5.07 -2.13
CA GLU A 32 11.22 -4.63 -3.47
C GLU A 32 11.87 -3.24 -3.41
N LEU A 33 11.29 -2.30 -2.67
CA LEU A 33 11.85 -0.94 -2.52
C LEU A 33 13.25 -0.96 -1.91
N VAL A 34 13.49 -1.79 -0.88
CA VAL A 34 14.81 -1.85 -0.22
C VAL A 34 15.89 -2.51 -1.06
N THR A 35 15.55 -3.16 -2.19
CA THR A 35 16.56 -3.63 -3.15
C THR A 35 17.28 -2.48 -3.86
N VAL A 36 16.69 -1.29 -3.88
CA VAL A 36 17.24 -0.11 -4.55
C VAL A 36 18.25 0.60 -3.62
N PRO A 37 19.51 0.78 -4.06
CA PRO A 37 20.49 1.55 -3.28
C PRO A 37 19.97 2.96 -2.94
N GLY A 38 20.11 3.36 -1.67
CA GLY A 38 19.65 4.66 -1.19
C GLY A 38 18.17 4.73 -0.78
N ALA A 39 17.43 3.61 -0.80
CA ALA A 39 16.02 3.58 -0.40
C ALA A 39 15.75 4.18 0.99
N SER A 40 16.68 4.05 1.95
CA SER A 40 16.58 4.66 3.29
C SER A 40 16.51 6.19 3.29
N GLY A 41 16.92 6.85 2.20
CA GLY A 41 16.77 8.29 2.00
C GLY A 41 15.34 8.73 1.71
N VAL A 42 14.42 7.80 1.45
CA VAL A 42 13.04 8.09 1.01
C VAL A 42 12.01 7.25 1.78
N LEU A 43 12.23 5.95 1.91
CA LEU A 43 11.35 5.03 2.63
C LEU A 43 11.57 5.15 4.14
N ASN A 44 10.59 5.69 4.86
CA ASN A 44 10.65 5.81 6.32
C ASN A 44 10.33 4.48 7.02
N GLY A 45 9.45 3.67 6.45
CA GLY A 45 9.07 2.40 7.04
C GLY A 45 7.84 1.78 6.40
N ALA A 46 7.46 0.63 6.94
CA ALA A 46 6.27 -0.08 6.51
C ALA A 46 5.52 -0.70 7.69
N VAL A 47 4.22 -0.90 7.53
CA VAL A 47 3.35 -1.61 8.48
C VAL A 47 2.69 -2.76 7.74
N VAL A 48 2.92 -3.99 8.20
CA VAL A 48 2.18 -5.16 7.70
C VAL A 48 0.94 -5.36 8.58
N ALA A 49 -0.19 -4.78 8.16
CA ALA A 49 -1.47 -4.84 8.87
C ALA A 49 -2.34 -6.00 8.36
N TYR A 50 -1.86 -7.24 8.55
CA TYR A 50 -2.50 -8.44 8.00
C TYR A 50 -3.89 -8.70 8.62
N ALA A 51 -3.99 -8.69 9.95
CA ALA A 51 -5.26 -8.88 10.65
C ALA A 51 -6.13 -7.61 10.59
N THR A 52 -7.44 -7.76 10.43
CA THR A 52 -8.39 -6.63 10.35
C THR A 52 -8.28 -5.65 11.52
N PRO A 53 -8.20 -6.07 12.79
CA PRO A 53 -8.05 -5.13 13.91
C PRO A 53 -6.76 -4.28 13.83
N VAL A 54 -5.68 -4.81 13.23
CA VAL A 54 -4.41 -4.09 13.09
C VAL A 54 -4.55 -2.92 12.11
N LYS A 55 -5.42 -3.02 11.10
CA LYS A 55 -5.74 -1.91 10.19
C LYS A 55 -6.33 -0.73 10.97
N GLN A 56 -7.19 -1.00 11.93
CA GLN A 56 -7.73 0.05 12.81
C GLN A 56 -6.65 0.57 13.78
N THR A 57 -5.99 -0.31 14.54
CA THR A 57 -5.14 0.13 15.66
C THR A 57 -3.85 0.83 15.22
N LEU A 58 -3.25 0.41 14.11
CA LEU A 58 -2.00 1.00 13.62
C LEU A 58 -2.19 2.03 12.50
N LEU A 59 -3.19 1.84 11.65
CA LEU A 59 -3.41 2.68 10.48
C LEU A 59 -4.63 3.61 10.62
N GLY A 60 -5.40 3.48 11.71
CA GLY A 60 -6.55 4.36 11.96
C GLY A 60 -7.70 4.18 10.98
N VAL A 61 -7.81 3.00 10.34
CA VAL A 61 -8.96 2.68 9.49
C VAL A 61 -10.23 2.67 10.34
N ASP A 62 -11.29 3.28 9.83
CA ASP A 62 -12.59 3.41 10.49
C ASP A 62 -13.18 2.04 10.83
N ALA A 63 -13.56 1.87 12.09
CA ALA A 63 -14.09 0.61 12.59
C ALA A 63 -15.45 0.23 11.98
N LYS A 64 -16.31 1.22 11.71
CA LYS A 64 -17.62 1.01 11.08
C LYS A 64 -17.44 0.60 9.62
N LEU A 65 -16.48 1.20 8.91
CA LEU A 65 -16.13 0.80 7.55
C LEU A 65 -15.69 -0.67 7.51
N LEU A 66 -14.80 -1.08 8.44
CA LEU A 66 -14.35 -2.47 8.54
C LEU A 66 -15.48 -3.44 8.90
N GLU A 67 -16.42 -3.03 9.77
CA GLU A 67 -17.59 -3.84 10.14
C GLU A 67 -18.57 -4.00 8.98
N GLN A 68 -18.84 -2.93 8.23
CA GLN A 68 -19.83 -2.91 7.15
C GLN A 68 -19.34 -3.56 5.85
N HIS A 69 -18.09 -3.30 5.49
CA HIS A 69 -17.54 -3.64 4.17
C HIS A 69 -16.37 -4.62 4.23
N GLY A 70 -15.89 -4.98 5.42
CA GLY A 70 -14.74 -5.85 5.58
C GLY A 70 -13.40 -5.17 5.25
N PRO A 71 -12.28 -5.92 5.35
CA PRO A 71 -10.93 -5.36 5.16
C PRO A 71 -10.54 -5.20 3.68
N VAL A 72 -11.31 -5.75 2.74
CA VAL A 72 -11.03 -5.72 1.29
C VAL A 72 -12.05 -4.79 0.64
N HIS A 73 -11.75 -3.50 0.69
CA HIS A 73 -12.59 -2.44 0.17
C HIS A 73 -11.74 -1.26 -0.33
N PRO A 74 -12.15 -0.53 -1.38
CA PRO A 74 -11.39 0.62 -1.89
C PRO A 74 -11.11 1.69 -0.82
N GLU A 75 -12.11 2.03 0.00
CA GLU A 75 -11.96 3.05 1.04
C GLU A 75 -11.03 2.59 2.18
N VAL A 76 -11.00 1.29 2.48
CA VAL A 76 -10.03 0.74 3.43
C VAL A 76 -8.61 0.91 2.90
N ALA A 77 -8.40 0.68 1.59
CA ALA A 77 -7.10 0.91 0.97
C ALA A 77 -6.68 2.39 1.09
N GLU A 78 -7.57 3.33 0.79
CA GLU A 78 -7.25 4.77 0.94
C GLU A 78 -6.90 5.12 2.40
N GLN A 79 -7.72 4.68 3.37
CA GLN A 79 -7.48 4.98 4.78
C GLN A 79 -6.19 4.32 5.30
N MET A 80 -5.86 3.10 4.85
CA MET A 80 -4.57 2.46 5.14
C MET A 80 -3.40 3.29 4.58
N ALA A 81 -3.51 3.81 3.36
CA ALA A 81 -2.47 4.62 2.73
C ALA A 81 -2.31 5.98 3.42
N ASP A 82 -3.39 6.64 3.82
CA ASP A 82 -3.30 7.87 4.60
C ASP A 82 -2.74 7.62 6.02
N GLY A 83 -3.20 6.55 6.66
CA GLY A 83 -2.81 6.15 8.00
C GLY A 83 -1.33 5.85 8.14
N VAL A 84 -0.76 5.11 7.17
CA VAL A 84 0.64 4.71 7.26
C VAL A 84 1.60 5.89 7.26
N ARG A 85 1.22 7.00 6.60
CA ARG A 85 2.03 8.23 6.58
C ARG A 85 2.33 8.74 7.97
N ARG A 86 1.35 8.66 8.87
CA ARG A 86 1.50 9.03 10.28
C ARG A 86 2.14 7.91 11.10
N ALA A 87 1.80 6.66 10.79
CA ALA A 87 2.31 5.50 11.53
C ALA A 87 3.84 5.33 11.43
N VAL A 88 4.44 5.75 10.31
CA VAL A 88 5.89 5.71 10.08
C VAL A 88 6.55 7.09 10.13
N ALA A 89 5.94 8.02 10.87
CA ALA A 89 6.50 9.36 11.05
C ALA A 89 7.90 9.30 11.70
N VAL A 90 8.79 10.17 11.24
CA VAL A 90 10.14 10.36 11.81
C VAL A 90 10.19 11.79 12.36
N ASP A 91 10.67 11.94 13.59
CA ASP A 91 10.71 13.21 14.32
C ASP A 91 9.34 13.94 14.34
N GLY A 92 8.25 13.15 14.43
CA GLY A 92 6.88 13.67 14.45
C GLY A 92 6.34 14.12 13.09
N ARG A 93 7.12 14.01 12.01
CA ARG A 93 6.70 14.38 10.65
C ARG A 93 6.20 13.16 9.89
N ALA A 94 4.93 13.21 9.48
CA ALA A 94 4.33 12.22 8.61
C ALA A 94 4.98 12.23 7.22
N THR A 95 4.99 11.08 6.53
CA THR A 95 5.49 11.01 5.16
C THR A 95 4.55 11.73 4.19
N GLU A 96 5.12 12.31 3.13
CA GLU A 96 4.34 12.96 2.09
C GLU A 96 3.51 11.93 1.32
N VAL A 97 4.06 10.72 1.10
CA VAL A 97 3.41 9.65 0.37
C VAL A 97 3.15 8.43 1.26
N GLY A 98 1.96 7.87 1.13
CA GLY A 98 1.57 6.59 1.69
C GLY A 98 1.00 5.68 0.60
N VAL A 99 1.41 4.41 0.60
CA VAL A 99 0.92 3.38 -0.32
C VAL A 99 0.33 2.24 0.50
N SER A 100 -0.76 1.64 0.04
CA SER A 100 -1.36 0.49 0.70
C SER A 100 -1.75 -0.64 -0.24
N THR A 101 -1.82 -1.85 0.30
CA THR A 101 -2.39 -3.02 -0.38
C THR A 101 -3.37 -3.76 0.53
N THR A 102 -4.57 -4.06 0.03
CA THR A 102 -5.52 -4.99 0.66
C THR A 102 -6.24 -5.82 -0.39
N GLY A 103 -6.57 -7.08 -0.09
CA GLY A 103 -7.08 -7.99 -1.10
C GLY A 103 -7.07 -9.46 -0.71
N ILE A 104 -7.60 -10.29 -1.61
CA ILE A 104 -7.83 -11.72 -1.45
C ILE A 104 -6.85 -12.47 -2.34
N ALA A 105 -5.76 -12.95 -1.75
CA ALA A 105 -4.77 -13.75 -2.49
C ALA A 105 -5.21 -15.22 -2.70
N GLY A 106 -6.31 -15.67 -2.10
CA GLY A 106 -6.78 -17.06 -2.19
C GLY A 106 -5.99 -18.05 -1.32
N PRO A 107 -6.25 -19.37 -1.47
CA PRO A 107 -7.13 -19.96 -2.50
C PRO A 107 -8.62 -19.76 -2.21
N ASP A 108 -8.99 -19.50 -0.97
CA ASP A 108 -10.37 -19.26 -0.56
C ASP A 108 -10.67 -17.78 -0.47
N SER A 109 -11.94 -17.42 -0.65
CA SER A 109 -12.42 -16.08 -0.39
C SER A 109 -13.17 -16.04 0.95
N PRO A 110 -12.88 -15.07 1.83
CA PRO A 110 -13.58 -14.94 3.11
C PRO A 110 -15.01 -14.42 2.96
N ASP A 111 -15.32 -13.79 1.83
CA ASP A 111 -16.62 -13.28 1.41
C ASP A 111 -16.90 -13.70 -0.05
N ASP A 112 -18.10 -13.50 -0.57
CA ASP A 112 -18.46 -13.87 -1.95
C ASP A 112 -17.70 -13.04 -3.02
N GLN A 113 -16.69 -12.25 -2.64
CA GLN A 113 -15.82 -11.56 -3.60
C GLN A 113 -14.92 -12.55 -4.35
N PRO A 114 -14.53 -12.27 -5.60
CA PRO A 114 -13.59 -13.11 -6.33
C PRO A 114 -12.21 -13.16 -5.69
N VAL A 115 -11.61 -14.35 -5.63
CA VAL A 115 -10.16 -14.48 -5.41
C VAL A 115 -9.41 -13.67 -6.46
N GLY A 116 -8.37 -12.95 -6.04
CA GLY A 116 -7.65 -12.00 -6.87
C GLY A 116 -8.16 -10.57 -6.75
N THR A 117 -9.26 -10.32 -6.04
CA THR A 117 -9.71 -8.94 -5.74
C THR A 117 -8.66 -8.22 -4.89
N VAL A 118 -8.14 -7.10 -5.40
CA VAL A 118 -7.11 -6.31 -4.75
C VAL A 118 -7.41 -4.82 -4.92
N HIS A 119 -7.22 -4.07 -3.85
CA HIS A 119 -7.24 -2.61 -3.84
C HIS A 119 -5.88 -2.07 -3.43
N VAL A 120 -5.40 -1.10 -4.20
CA VAL A 120 -4.19 -0.35 -3.95
C VAL A 120 -4.59 1.10 -3.67
N GLY A 121 -4.24 1.61 -2.50
CA GLY A 121 -4.41 3.01 -2.14
C GLY A 121 -3.09 3.76 -2.25
N VAL A 122 -3.12 4.99 -2.76
CA VAL A 122 -1.98 5.92 -2.73
C VAL A 122 -2.48 7.29 -2.29
N VAL A 123 -1.80 7.87 -1.31
CA VAL A 123 -2.07 9.22 -0.84
C VAL A 123 -0.78 10.03 -0.90
N THR A 124 -0.82 11.14 -1.62
CA THR A 124 0.25 12.14 -1.70
C THR A 124 -0.26 13.48 -1.12
N PRO A 125 0.54 14.56 -1.09
CA PRO A 125 0.05 15.88 -0.70
C PRO A 125 -1.04 16.45 -1.64
N VAL A 126 -1.11 15.97 -2.89
CA VAL A 126 -1.97 16.53 -3.94
C VAL A 126 -2.97 15.52 -4.52
N VAL A 127 -2.70 14.22 -4.40
CA VAL A 127 -3.49 13.15 -5.01
C VAL A 127 -3.93 12.14 -3.95
N ARG A 128 -5.19 11.73 -4.05
CA ARG A 128 -5.72 10.53 -3.40
C ARG A 128 -6.20 9.58 -4.50
N LEU A 129 -5.57 8.42 -4.58
CA LEU A 129 -5.76 7.46 -5.66
C LEU A 129 -6.12 6.10 -5.08
N VAL A 130 -7.17 5.48 -5.61
CA VAL A 130 -7.42 4.06 -5.38
C VAL A 130 -7.55 3.35 -6.73
N ARG A 131 -6.88 2.21 -6.86
CA ARG A 131 -6.98 1.30 -8.00
C ARG A 131 -7.49 -0.05 -7.53
N SER A 132 -8.46 -0.59 -8.24
CA SER A 132 -9.08 -1.88 -7.92
C SER A 132 -8.83 -2.85 -9.06
N PHE A 133 -8.52 -4.10 -8.71
CA PHE A 133 -8.11 -5.14 -9.64
C PHE A 133 -8.78 -6.46 -9.29
N VAL A 134 -8.91 -7.33 -10.29
CA VAL A 134 -9.18 -8.75 -10.11
C VAL A 134 -8.08 -9.51 -10.86
N PHE A 135 -7.05 -9.94 -10.12
CA PHE A 135 -5.91 -10.64 -10.68
C PHE A 135 -6.18 -12.13 -10.87
N ALA A 136 -5.57 -12.73 -11.89
CA ALA A 136 -5.63 -14.16 -12.13
C ALA A 136 -4.38 -14.87 -11.59
N GLY A 137 -4.52 -16.16 -11.28
CA GLY A 137 -3.42 -17.02 -10.86
C GLY A 137 -3.53 -17.52 -9.43
N ASP A 138 -2.47 -18.16 -8.96
CA ASP A 138 -2.36 -18.65 -7.59
C ASP A 138 -2.02 -17.52 -6.60
N ARG A 139 -1.98 -17.89 -5.31
CA ARG A 139 -1.68 -16.98 -4.21
C ARG A 139 -0.36 -16.24 -4.36
N SER A 140 0.67 -16.89 -4.88
CA SER A 140 1.98 -16.26 -5.08
C SER A 140 1.92 -15.25 -6.23
N GLN A 141 1.29 -15.64 -7.34
CA GLN A 141 1.11 -14.82 -8.53
C GLN A 141 0.26 -13.58 -8.25
N ILE A 142 -0.83 -13.70 -7.49
CA ILE A 142 -1.68 -12.56 -7.10
C ILE A 142 -0.90 -11.57 -6.23
N ARG A 143 -0.11 -12.07 -5.26
CA ARG A 143 0.73 -11.21 -4.41
C ARG A 143 1.79 -10.45 -5.20
N ALA A 144 2.42 -11.08 -6.18
CA ALA A 144 3.39 -10.44 -7.06
C ALA A 144 2.73 -9.34 -7.92
N GLN A 145 1.58 -9.63 -8.53
CA GLN A 145 0.81 -8.65 -9.30
C GLN A 145 0.36 -7.47 -8.43
N ALA A 146 -0.10 -7.71 -7.20
CA ALA A 146 -0.47 -6.66 -6.26
C ALA A 146 0.71 -5.77 -5.86
N ARG A 147 1.90 -6.35 -5.67
CA ARG A 147 3.13 -5.60 -5.41
C ARG A 147 3.46 -4.68 -6.60
N ASP A 148 3.45 -5.22 -7.80
CA ASP A 148 3.82 -4.47 -9.01
C ASP A 148 2.82 -3.35 -9.29
N ALA A 149 1.52 -3.62 -9.11
CA ALA A 149 0.45 -2.63 -9.22
C ALA A 149 0.59 -1.50 -8.17
N ALA A 150 1.01 -1.83 -6.94
CA ALA A 150 1.25 -0.82 -5.91
C ALA A 150 2.37 0.14 -6.28
N LEU A 151 3.49 -0.38 -6.79
CA LEU A 151 4.62 0.44 -7.24
C LEU A 151 4.26 1.29 -8.46
N ALA A 152 3.52 0.74 -9.42
CA ALA A 152 3.06 1.46 -10.60
C ALA A 152 2.09 2.60 -10.24
N ALA A 153 1.09 2.34 -9.41
CA ALA A 153 0.14 3.35 -8.95
C ALA A 153 0.82 4.45 -8.12
N ALA A 154 1.83 4.10 -7.31
CA ALA A 154 2.60 5.08 -6.57
C ALA A 154 3.42 5.99 -7.51
N LEU A 155 4.06 5.43 -8.52
CA LEU A 155 4.79 6.21 -9.52
C LEU A 155 3.85 7.12 -10.34
N GLU A 156 2.68 6.63 -10.72
CA GLU A 156 1.62 7.42 -11.37
C GLU A 156 1.25 8.63 -10.50
N ALA A 157 0.87 8.41 -9.25
CA ALA A 157 0.39 9.47 -8.36
C ALA A 157 1.46 10.52 -8.00
N VAL A 158 2.75 10.17 -8.03
CA VAL A 158 3.85 11.10 -7.73
C VAL A 158 4.21 11.97 -8.94
N ARG A 159 3.85 11.54 -10.16
CA ARG A 159 4.12 12.30 -11.39
C ARG A 159 3.15 13.46 -11.62
N GLU A 160 1.96 13.43 -11.01
CA GLU A 160 1.03 14.55 -10.95
C GLU A 160 1.56 15.70 -10.08
#